data_AF-A0A6A6MG48-F1
#
_entry.id   AF-A0A6A6MG48-F1
#
_cell.length_a   1.000
_cell.length_b   1.000
_cell.length_c   1.000
_cell.angle_alpha   90.00
_cell.angle_beta   90.00
_cell.angle_gamma   90.00
#
_symmetry.space_group_name_H-M   'P 1'
#
loop_
_entity.id
_entity.type
_entity.pdbx_description
1 polymer ?
#
loop_
_entity_poly.entity_id
_entity_poly.type
_entity_poly.pdbx_seq_one_letter_code
_entity_poly.pdbx_strand_id
1 'polypeptide(L)'
;MATTTTPSVGAGADDRVLATAQQIVNSLNTPKDVREDMLLIFSSFDNRLSNITDLIKDESNPQSRLDVAEKVIFRWDSSRHSAPSWDEAPNEAAEYLTAVDEILDLLDDLSIRSNNEIIDRAENAVQVAMSRLEEEFRHLLIRNTVPLDGDMLYGSIRRVSLSFVSNEGELDEEFESFGEVDNESTCFHERGGSLGDDVHVDLVNSEAVEDLKVIAERMIRSGYEKECVQVYSNVRRDALDECLVILGVEKLSIEEVQKIDWKSLDEKMRKWIQAIKIGIRVLLAGEKRLCDYIFNGSDSAKEICFNETAKGCVMQLLNFGEAVSIARKSSEKLFRILDMYDALADVSPDLQSMVTDELVCRDAKGVLAGLADAAKVTFAEFENAVRSETSKKPMLNGGFILLHDM
;
A
#
# COMPACT_ATOMS: atom_id res chain seq x y z
N MET A 1 18.86 -68.17 0.45
CA MET A 1 17.85 -67.32 -0.18
C MET A 1 16.80 -66.95 0.87
N ALA A 2 17.08 -65.89 1.62
CA ALA A 2 16.03 -65.00 2.13
C ALA A 2 15.74 -64.00 0.97
N THR A 3 14.61 -63.31 0.85
CA THR A 3 13.90 -62.55 1.89
C THR A 3 12.50 -62.15 1.37
N THR A 4 11.52 -62.20 2.27
CA THR A 4 10.40 -61.24 2.49
C THR A 4 9.54 -60.74 1.33
N THR A 5 8.27 -61.17 1.38
CA THR A 5 7.11 -60.41 0.88
C THR A 5 6.41 -59.77 2.08
N THR A 6 6.43 -58.44 2.16
CA THR A 6 5.71 -57.63 3.16
C THR A 6 4.24 -57.48 2.76
N PRO A 7 3.26 -57.66 3.67
CA PRO A 7 1.86 -57.37 3.35
C PRO A 7 1.53 -55.90 3.59
N SER A 8 0.68 -55.39 2.68
CA SER A 8 -0.01 -54.11 2.68
C SER A 8 -0.67 -53.78 4.03
N VAL A 9 -0.44 -52.57 4.53
CA VAL A 9 -0.82 -52.11 5.89
C VAL A 9 -2.19 -51.40 5.92
N GLY A 10 -2.93 -51.30 4.81
CA GLY A 10 -4.14 -50.47 4.75
C GLY A 10 -5.48 -51.13 5.13
N ALA A 11 -5.62 -52.45 5.01
CA ALA A 11 -6.92 -53.14 5.13
C ALA A 11 -7.14 -53.86 6.48
N GLY A 12 -6.16 -53.80 7.39
CA GLY A 12 -6.09 -54.72 8.53
C GLY A 12 -6.56 -54.19 9.87
N ALA A 13 -6.94 -52.92 10.01
CA ALA A 13 -7.29 -52.37 11.34
C ALA A 13 -8.70 -52.79 11.78
N ASP A 14 -9.69 -52.65 10.89
CA ASP A 14 -11.10 -52.89 11.20
C ASP A 14 -11.40 -54.40 11.32
N ASP A 15 -10.84 -55.21 10.41
CA ASP A 15 -10.87 -56.67 10.47
C ASP A 15 -10.27 -57.21 11.77
N ARG A 16 -9.24 -56.55 12.32
CA ARG A 16 -8.62 -56.95 13.60
C ARG A 16 -9.51 -56.65 14.79
N VAL A 17 -10.23 -55.53 14.78
CA VAL A 17 -11.17 -55.18 15.85
C VAL A 17 -12.35 -56.14 15.86
N LEU A 18 -12.93 -56.43 14.69
CA LEU A 18 -14.02 -57.39 14.56
C LEU A 18 -13.58 -58.81 14.92
N ALA A 19 -12.42 -59.27 14.45
CA ALA A 19 -11.87 -60.58 14.81
C ALA A 19 -11.61 -60.71 16.32
N THR A 20 -11.15 -59.62 16.96
CA THR A 20 -10.94 -59.60 18.42
C THR A 20 -12.28 -59.64 19.17
N ALA A 21 -13.29 -58.90 18.72
CA ALA A 21 -14.63 -58.93 19.29
C ALA A 21 -15.27 -60.33 19.17
N GLN A 22 -15.14 -60.97 18.01
CA GLN A 22 -15.60 -62.34 17.78
C GLN A 22 -14.84 -63.34 18.68
N GLN A 23 -13.54 -63.15 18.87
CA GLN A 23 -12.73 -63.99 19.76
C GLN A 23 -13.14 -63.84 21.23
N ILE A 24 -13.46 -62.63 21.68
CA ILE A 24 -13.97 -62.36 23.04
C ILE A 24 -15.34 -63.03 23.22
N VAL A 25 -16.26 -62.86 22.28
CA VAL A 25 -17.61 -63.46 22.32
C VAL A 25 -17.55 -64.99 22.33
N ASN A 26 -16.63 -65.59 21.59
CA ASN A 26 -16.39 -67.04 21.59
C ASN A 26 -15.76 -67.56 22.89
N SER A 27 -15.08 -66.69 23.64
CA SER A 27 -14.45 -67.02 24.93
C SER A 27 -15.43 -66.89 26.11
N LEU A 28 -16.56 -66.21 25.92
CA LEU A 28 -17.64 -66.15 26.89
C LEU A 28 -18.43 -67.46 26.84
N ASN A 29 -18.63 -68.11 27.99
CA ASN A 29 -19.40 -69.37 28.09
C ASN A 29 -20.92 -69.10 28.00
N THR A 30 -21.34 -68.36 26.98
CA THR A 30 -22.74 -67.98 26.73
C THR A 30 -23.47 -69.05 25.91
N PRO A 31 -24.79 -69.19 26.12
CA PRO A 31 -25.66 -70.01 25.29
C PRO A 31 -25.54 -69.68 23.79
N LYS A 32 -25.71 -70.68 22.91
CA LYS A 32 -25.44 -70.55 21.46
C LYS A 32 -26.30 -69.48 20.78
N ASP A 33 -27.56 -69.39 21.18
CA ASP A 33 -28.53 -68.38 20.73
C ASP A 33 -28.09 -66.96 21.09
N VAL A 34 -27.69 -66.72 22.33
CA VAL A 34 -27.18 -65.42 22.79
C VAL A 34 -25.88 -65.04 22.07
N ARG A 35 -25.04 -66.02 21.77
CA ARG A 35 -23.79 -65.82 21.04
C ARG A 35 -24.04 -65.40 19.60
N GLU A 36 -24.97 -66.06 18.91
CA GLU A 36 -25.36 -65.72 17.55
C GLU A 36 -25.93 -64.30 17.49
N ASP A 37 -26.81 -63.92 18.42
CA ASP A 37 -27.35 -62.56 18.50
C ASP A 37 -26.25 -61.50 18.73
N MET A 38 -25.29 -61.77 19.62
CA MET A 38 -24.15 -60.87 19.85
C MET A 38 -23.28 -60.71 18.60
N LEU A 39 -22.99 -61.80 17.88
CA LEU A 39 -22.24 -61.75 16.63
C LEU A 39 -22.99 -61.00 15.54
N LEU A 40 -24.31 -61.15 15.47
CA LEU A 40 -25.16 -60.47 14.51
C LEU A 40 -25.18 -58.96 14.77
N ILE A 41 -25.24 -58.55 16.04
CA ILE A 41 -25.11 -57.15 16.46
C ILE A 41 -23.73 -56.59 16.04
N PHE A 42 -22.63 -57.29 16.31
CA PHE A 42 -21.29 -56.84 15.90
C PHE A 42 -21.16 -56.70 14.38
N SER A 43 -21.72 -57.63 13.61
CA SER A 43 -21.73 -57.54 12.15
C SER A 43 -22.56 -56.36 11.62
N SER A 44 -23.62 -55.96 12.33
CA SER A 44 -24.43 -54.78 11.97
C SER A 44 -23.66 -53.47 12.18
N PHE A 45 -22.76 -53.42 13.18
CA PHE A 45 -21.91 -52.26 13.42
C PHE A 45 -20.77 -52.16 12.41
N ASP A 46 -20.23 -53.29 11.95
CA ASP A 46 -19.16 -53.33 10.95
C ASP A 46 -19.58 -52.65 9.63
N ASN A 47 -20.79 -52.94 9.16
CA ASN A 47 -21.36 -52.27 7.98
C ASN A 47 -21.54 -50.76 8.19
N ARG A 48 -21.93 -50.33 9.40
CA ARG A 48 -22.10 -48.91 9.73
C ARG A 48 -20.75 -48.19 9.89
N LEU A 49 -19.76 -48.85 10.48
CA LEU A 49 -18.41 -48.33 10.64
C LEU A 49 -17.70 -48.24 9.29
N SER A 50 -17.84 -49.24 8.42
CA SER A 50 -17.32 -49.20 7.05
C SER A 50 -17.89 -48.02 6.27
N ASN A 51 -19.21 -47.80 6.33
CA ASN A 51 -19.84 -46.64 5.70
C ASN A 51 -19.35 -45.30 6.27
N ILE A 52 -19.09 -45.21 7.59
CA ILE A 52 -18.56 -43.99 8.22
C ILE A 52 -17.09 -43.78 7.82
N THR A 53 -16.29 -44.84 7.79
CA THR A 53 -14.90 -44.81 7.36
C THR A 53 -14.77 -44.42 5.90
N ASP A 54 -15.65 -44.90 5.02
CA ASP A 54 -15.69 -44.49 3.61
C ASP A 54 -16.10 -43.04 3.44
N LEU A 55 -17.08 -42.55 4.22
CA LEU A 55 -17.48 -41.14 4.21
C LEU A 55 -16.35 -40.21 4.68
N ILE A 56 -15.57 -40.63 5.69
CA ILE A 56 -14.41 -39.89 6.19
C ILE A 56 -13.24 -39.94 5.19
N LYS A 57 -13.06 -41.06 4.48
CA LYS A 57 -12.03 -41.18 3.43
C LYS A 57 -12.33 -40.29 2.24
N ASP A 58 -13.59 -40.17 1.84
CA ASP A 58 -14.02 -39.34 0.71
C ASP A 58 -13.78 -37.84 1.00
N GLU A 59 -14.13 -37.37 2.20
CA GLU A 59 -13.79 -36.01 2.66
C GLU A 59 -12.28 -35.77 2.82
N SER A 60 -11.48 -36.82 3.02
CA SER A 60 -10.02 -36.72 3.16
C SER A 60 -9.24 -36.90 1.85
N ASN A 61 -9.91 -37.25 0.74
CA ASN A 61 -9.22 -37.59 -0.50
C ASN A 61 -8.76 -36.29 -1.20
N PRO A 62 -7.43 -36.01 -1.26
CA PRO A 62 -6.92 -34.76 -1.81
C PRO A 62 -7.33 -34.54 -3.27
N GLN A 63 -7.56 -35.62 -4.03
CA GLN A 63 -8.01 -35.53 -5.41
C GLN A 63 -9.43 -34.96 -5.54
N SER A 64 -10.35 -35.43 -4.70
CA SER A 64 -11.75 -34.97 -4.73
C SER A 64 -11.89 -33.51 -4.31
N ARG A 65 -11.11 -33.12 -3.29
CA ARG A 65 -11.00 -31.74 -2.79
C ARG A 65 -10.47 -30.81 -3.89
N LEU A 66 -9.41 -31.23 -4.58
CA LEU A 66 -8.85 -30.50 -5.73
C LEU A 66 -9.87 -30.34 -6.86
N ASP A 67 -10.60 -31.41 -7.23
CA ASP A 67 -11.58 -31.36 -8.32
C ASP A 67 -12.73 -30.36 -8.04
N VAL A 68 -13.15 -30.23 -6.77
CA VAL A 68 -14.16 -29.25 -6.35
C VAL A 68 -13.61 -27.83 -6.46
N ALA A 69 -12.41 -27.59 -5.95
CA ALA A 69 -11.80 -26.26 -5.94
C ALA A 69 -11.44 -25.78 -7.36
N GLU A 70 -10.88 -26.66 -8.20
CA GLU A 70 -10.59 -26.38 -9.61
C GLU A 70 -11.86 -25.97 -10.37
N LYS A 71 -12.97 -26.67 -10.13
CA LYS A 71 -14.25 -26.35 -10.78
C LYS A 71 -14.70 -24.93 -10.47
N VAL A 72 -14.48 -24.45 -9.24
CA VAL A 72 -14.75 -23.06 -8.88
C VAL A 72 -13.80 -22.13 -9.64
N ILE A 73 -12.49 -22.36 -9.60
CA ILE A 73 -11.50 -21.49 -10.26
C ILE A 73 -11.76 -21.35 -11.77
N PHE A 74 -11.95 -22.47 -12.47
CA PHE A 74 -12.12 -22.47 -13.93
C PHE A 74 -13.50 -21.96 -14.39
N ARG A 75 -14.53 -22.02 -13.51
CA ARG A 75 -15.85 -21.41 -13.78
C ARG A 75 -15.70 -19.91 -14.01
N TRP A 76 -14.88 -19.26 -13.20
CA TRP A 76 -14.60 -17.83 -13.29
C TRP A 76 -13.70 -17.47 -14.47
N ASP A 77 -12.74 -18.35 -14.79
CA ASP A 77 -11.84 -18.16 -15.94
C ASP A 77 -12.58 -18.18 -17.29
N SER A 78 -13.56 -19.06 -17.42
CA SER A 78 -14.40 -19.17 -18.63
C SER A 78 -15.26 -17.92 -18.89
N SER A 79 -15.44 -17.08 -17.87
CA SER A 79 -16.24 -15.86 -17.91
C SER A 79 -15.40 -14.58 -17.78
N ARG A 80 -14.09 -14.60 -18.09
CA ARG A 80 -13.18 -13.44 -17.94
C ARG A 80 -13.75 -12.08 -18.40
N HIS A 81 -14.60 -12.04 -19.42
CA HIS A 81 -15.21 -10.82 -19.96
C HIS A 81 -16.61 -10.47 -19.42
N SER A 82 -17.23 -11.35 -18.62
CA SER A 82 -18.59 -11.19 -18.07
C SER A 82 -18.67 -11.57 -16.58
N ALA A 83 -17.53 -11.81 -15.93
CA ALA A 83 -17.47 -12.15 -14.52
C ALA A 83 -17.88 -10.91 -13.69
N PRO A 84 -18.88 -11.03 -12.80
CA PRO A 84 -19.32 -9.92 -11.98
C PRO A 84 -18.17 -9.42 -11.09
N SER A 85 -18.17 -8.12 -10.80
CA SER A 85 -17.26 -7.55 -9.81
C SER A 85 -17.53 -8.19 -8.44
N TRP A 86 -16.52 -8.29 -7.57
CA TRP A 86 -16.71 -8.84 -6.22
C TRP A 86 -17.78 -8.09 -5.41
N ASP A 87 -17.99 -6.80 -5.72
CA ASP A 87 -19.07 -5.98 -5.17
C ASP A 87 -20.47 -6.41 -5.63
N GLU A 88 -20.59 -6.99 -6.82
CA GLU A 88 -21.86 -7.45 -7.38
C GLU A 88 -22.25 -8.85 -6.89
N ALA A 89 -21.25 -9.66 -6.51
CA ALA A 89 -21.43 -11.05 -6.09
C ALA A 89 -20.50 -11.46 -4.92
N PRO A 90 -20.69 -10.89 -3.71
CA PRO A 90 -19.78 -11.11 -2.58
C PRO A 90 -19.74 -12.58 -2.12
N ASN A 91 -20.86 -13.30 -2.25
CA ASN A 91 -20.92 -14.73 -1.92
C ASN A 91 -20.08 -15.57 -2.89
N GLU A 92 -20.06 -15.22 -4.17
CA GLU A 92 -19.28 -15.95 -5.16
C GLU A 92 -17.78 -15.63 -5.06
N ALA A 93 -17.44 -14.39 -4.66
CA ALA A 93 -16.07 -14.01 -4.31
C ALA A 93 -15.56 -14.79 -3.09
N ALA A 94 -16.37 -14.93 -2.04
CA ALA A 94 -16.01 -15.73 -0.87
C ALA A 94 -15.84 -17.23 -1.22
N GLU A 95 -16.71 -17.78 -2.08
CA GLU A 95 -16.58 -19.15 -2.61
C GLU A 95 -15.25 -19.31 -3.37
N TYR A 96 -14.89 -18.33 -4.19
CA TYR A 96 -13.63 -18.31 -4.93
C TYR A 96 -12.40 -18.28 -4.02
N LEU A 97 -12.37 -17.37 -3.04
CA LEU A 97 -11.29 -17.26 -2.06
C LEU A 97 -11.13 -18.55 -1.25
N THR A 98 -12.23 -19.19 -0.86
CA THR A 98 -12.21 -20.47 -0.16
C THR A 98 -11.61 -21.57 -1.03
N ALA A 99 -11.95 -21.61 -2.33
CA ALA A 99 -11.36 -22.57 -3.26
C ALA A 99 -9.85 -22.34 -3.46
N VAL A 100 -9.39 -21.09 -3.44
CA VAL A 100 -7.95 -20.77 -3.46
C VAL A 100 -7.27 -21.29 -2.21
N ASP A 101 -7.82 -21.01 -1.03
CA ASP A 101 -7.24 -21.46 0.24
C ASP A 101 -7.11 -22.99 0.30
N GLU A 102 -8.16 -23.68 -0.16
CA GLU A 102 -8.22 -25.12 -0.25
C GLU A 102 -7.10 -25.71 -1.12
N ILE A 103 -6.81 -25.10 -2.28
CA ILE A 103 -5.74 -25.56 -3.17
C ILE A 103 -4.36 -25.28 -2.58
N LEU A 104 -4.16 -24.14 -1.91
CA LEU A 104 -2.91 -23.81 -1.24
C LEU A 104 -2.63 -24.79 -0.09
N ASP A 105 -3.64 -25.08 0.73
CA ASP A 105 -3.52 -26.04 1.82
C ASP A 105 -3.22 -27.46 1.29
N LEU A 106 -3.82 -27.85 0.16
CA LEU A 106 -3.50 -29.11 -0.52
C LEU A 106 -2.07 -29.14 -1.05
N LEU A 107 -1.55 -28.05 -1.59
CA LEU A 107 -0.15 -27.97 -2.07
C LEU A 107 0.85 -28.14 -0.92
N ASP A 108 0.58 -27.50 0.22
CA ASP A 108 1.39 -27.64 1.43
C ASP A 108 1.39 -29.10 1.93
N ASP A 109 0.24 -29.77 1.92
CA ASP A 109 0.10 -31.19 2.32
C ASP A 109 0.73 -32.17 1.32
N LEU A 110 0.60 -31.90 0.01
CA LEU A 110 1.04 -32.79 -1.07
C LEU A 110 2.55 -32.71 -1.34
N SER A 111 3.17 -31.56 -1.05
CA SER A 111 4.64 -31.38 -1.09
C SER A 111 5.38 -32.47 -0.28
N ILE A 112 4.71 -33.03 0.74
CA ILE A 112 5.24 -34.08 1.61
C ILE A 112 5.04 -35.51 1.03
N ARG A 113 4.05 -35.71 0.16
CA ARG A 113 3.53 -37.05 -0.22
C ARG A 113 3.86 -37.51 -1.66
N SER A 114 4.53 -36.67 -2.46
CA SER A 114 5.08 -36.99 -3.80
C SER A 114 4.07 -37.56 -4.82
N ASN A 115 3.03 -36.80 -5.15
CA ASN A 115 2.11 -37.08 -6.27
C ASN A 115 2.23 -36.00 -7.37
N ASN A 116 3.13 -36.20 -8.34
CA ASN A 116 3.50 -35.15 -9.30
C ASN A 116 2.32 -34.65 -10.16
N GLU A 117 1.43 -35.53 -10.63
CA GLU A 117 0.30 -35.11 -11.49
C GLU A 117 -0.73 -34.23 -10.77
N ILE A 118 -0.95 -34.47 -9.46
CA ILE A 118 -1.87 -33.68 -8.64
C ILE A 118 -1.25 -32.32 -8.33
N ILE A 119 0.06 -32.30 -8.09
CA ILE A 119 0.82 -31.06 -7.86
C ILE A 119 0.78 -30.19 -9.12
N ASP A 120 1.09 -30.74 -10.31
CA ASP A 120 1.06 -29.99 -11.56
C ASP A 120 -0.32 -29.35 -11.83
N ARG A 121 -1.39 -30.08 -11.50
CA ARG A 121 -2.78 -29.59 -11.61
C ARG A 121 -3.08 -28.47 -10.62
N ALA A 122 -2.72 -28.67 -9.36
CA ALA A 122 -2.90 -27.66 -8.32
C ALA A 122 -2.08 -26.39 -8.61
N GLU A 123 -0.84 -26.50 -9.07
CA GLU A 123 0.01 -25.38 -9.49
C GLU A 123 -0.62 -24.61 -10.66
N ASN A 124 -1.20 -25.30 -11.65
CA ASN A 124 -1.93 -24.66 -12.74
C ASN A 124 -3.15 -23.87 -12.22
N ALA A 125 -3.93 -24.49 -11.33
CA ALA A 125 -5.09 -23.85 -10.72
C ALA A 125 -4.68 -22.60 -9.91
N VAL A 126 -3.58 -22.66 -9.15
CA VAL A 126 -3.00 -21.50 -8.46
C VAL A 126 -2.60 -20.41 -9.46
N GLN A 127 -1.91 -20.74 -10.54
CA GLN A 127 -1.51 -19.73 -11.53
C GLN A 127 -2.70 -18.97 -12.13
N VAL A 128 -3.78 -19.70 -12.45
CA VAL A 128 -5.03 -19.11 -12.93
C VAL A 128 -5.67 -18.25 -11.84
N ALA A 129 -5.69 -18.74 -10.59
CA ALA A 129 -6.22 -17.99 -9.47
C ALA A 129 -5.48 -16.69 -9.20
N MET A 130 -4.14 -16.73 -9.17
CA MET A 130 -3.31 -15.57 -8.90
C MET A 130 -3.43 -14.52 -10.00
N SER A 131 -3.52 -14.94 -11.27
CA SER A 131 -3.79 -14.01 -12.38
C SER A 131 -5.13 -13.28 -12.24
N ARG A 132 -6.14 -13.94 -11.67
CA ARG A 132 -7.45 -13.31 -11.40
C ARG A 132 -7.40 -12.40 -10.18
N LEU A 133 -6.76 -12.85 -9.09
CA LEU A 133 -6.59 -12.05 -7.88
C LEU A 133 -5.80 -10.77 -8.17
N GLU A 134 -4.78 -10.83 -9.02
CA GLU A 134 -4.02 -9.68 -9.49
C GLU A 134 -4.94 -8.63 -10.15
N GLU A 135 -5.83 -9.07 -11.03
CA GLU A 135 -6.77 -8.19 -11.73
C GLU A 135 -7.82 -7.60 -10.78
N GLU A 136 -8.38 -8.40 -9.86
CA GLU A 136 -9.34 -7.91 -8.86
C GLU A 136 -8.70 -6.93 -7.90
N PHE A 137 -7.47 -7.21 -7.46
CA PHE A 137 -6.68 -6.31 -6.63
C PHE A 137 -6.46 -4.96 -7.33
N ARG A 138 -6.09 -4.99 -8.61
CA ARG A 138 -5.98 -3.79 -9.45
C ARG A 138 -7.30 -3.04 -9.55
N HIS A 139 -8.40 -3.76 -9.80
CA HIS A 139 -9.74 -3.17 -9.92
C HIS A 139 -10.20 -2.49 -8.64
N LEU A 140 -10.04 -3.17 -7.49
CA LEU A 140 -10.38 -2.62 -6.18
C LEU A 140 -9.57 -1.36 -5.86
N LEU A 141 -8.26 -1.35 -6.16
CA LEU A 141 -7.41 -0.17 -5.98
C LEU A 141 -7.89 1.02 -6.83
N ILE A 142 -8.13 0.81 -8.12
CA ILE A 142 -8.54 1.89 -9.03
C ILE A 142 -9.90 2.47 -8.63
N ARG A 143 -10.87 1.60 -8.34
CA ARG A 143 -12.25 2.02 -8.03
C ARG A 143 -12.36 2.75 -6.69
N ASN A 144 -11.55 2.34 -5.71
CA ASN A 144 -11.64 2.85 -4.33
C ASN A 144 -10.57 3.88 -3.98
N THR A 145 -9.69 4.24 -4.93
CA THR A 145 -8.81 5.40 -4.76
C THR A 145 -9.67 6.65 -4.75
N VAL A 146 -9.63 7.37 -3.64
CA VAL A 146 -10.42 8.60 -3.45
C VAL A 146 -9.81 9.70 -4.32
N PRO A 147 -10.55 10.28 -5.28
CA PRO A 147 -10.06 11.43 -6.02
C PRO A 147 -9.93 12.59 -5.04
N LEU A 148 -8.68 13.00 -4.79
CA LEU A 148 -8.39 14.11 -3.90
C LEU A 148 -8.72 15.41 -4.63
N ASP A 149 -9.93 15.94 -4.43
CA ASP A 149 -10.26 17.29 -4.88
C ASP A 149 -9.32 18.30 -4.20
N GLY A 150 -8.89 19.31 -4.94
CA GLY A 150 -8.03 20.38 -4.45
C GLY A 150 -8.55 20.92 -3.13
N ASP A 151 -9.85 21.21 -3.03
CA ASP A 151 -10.49 21.75 -1.84
C ASP A 151 -10.45 20.83 -0.61
N MET A 152 -10.46 19.51 -0.80
CA MET A 152 -10.38 18.53 0.30
C MET A 152 -8.95 18.38 0.81
N LEU A 153 -7.95 18.45 -0.10
CA LEU A 153 -6.56 18.62 0.27
C LEU A 153 -6.37 19.96 0.99
N TYR A 154 -6.83 21.08 0.43
CA TYR A 154 -6.72 22.44 0.99
C TYR A 154 -7.43 22.57 2.35
N GLY A 155 -8.57 21.90 2.57
CA GLY A 155 -9.25 21.85 3.87
C GLY A 155 -8.51 21.01 4.93
N SER A 156 -7.87 19.92 4.50
CA SER A 156 -6.96 19.14 5.36
C SER A 156 -5.68 19.92 5.67
N ILE A 157 -5.19 20.69 4.69
CA ILE A 157 -4.08 21.63 4.80
C ILE A 157 -4.43 22.78 5.73
N ARG A 158 -5.63 23.37 5.68
CA ARG A 158 -6.00 24.47 6.58
C ARG A 158 -6.00 24.01 8.04
N ARG A 159 -6.45 22.78 8.32
CA ARG A 159 -6.35 22.17 9.65
C ARG A 159 -4.90 21.93 10.08
N VAL A 160 -4.06 21.43 9.17
CA VAL A 160 -2.63 21.21 9.43
C VAL A 160 -1.88 22.54 9.61
N SER A 161 -2.05 23.52 8.72
CA SER A 161 -1.48 24.87 8.80
C SER A 161 -1.92 25.65 10.05
N LEU A 162 -3.18 25.55 10.48
CA LEU A 162 -3.64 26.17 11.74
C LEU A 162 -2.97 25.58 12.98
N SER A 163 -2.44 24.35 12.91
CA SER A 163 -1.62 23.78 14.00
C SER A 163 -0.20 24.36 14.06
N PHE A 164 0.30 24.93 12.95
CA PHE A 164 1.64 25.56 12.87
C PHE A 164 1.64 27.06 13.23
N VAL A 165 0.52 27.77 13.09
CA VAL A 165 0.43 29.23 13.38
C VAL A 165 0.49 29.55 14.89
N SER A 166 0.52 28.53 15.77
CA SER A 166 0.60 28.77 17.22
C SER A 166 1.96 29.29 17.70
N ASN A 167 2.98 29.47 16.85
CA ASN A 167 4.29 29.95 17.33
C ASN A 167 5.03 31.04 16.53
N GLU A 168 4.62 31.48 15.34
CA GLU A 168 5.24 32.67 14.71
C GLU A 168 4.23 33.51 13.93
N GLY A 169 4.35 34.83 14.08
CA GLY A 169 3.33 35.82 13.78
C GLY A 169 2.99 35.99 12.30
N GLU A 170 1.72 36.36 12.09
CA GLU A 170 1.15 37.10 10.95
C GLU A 170 1.83 36.86 9.59
N LEU A 171 1.43 35.78 8.90
CA LEU A 171 1.39 35.77 7.45
C LEU A 171 0.00 36.20 7.01
N ASP A 172 -0.01 37.29 6.26
CA ASP A 172 -1.18 37.96 5.68
C ASP A 172 -2.09 36.95 4.94
N GLU A 173 -3.38 37.03 5.23
CA GLU A 173 -4.42 36.24 4.59
C GLU A 173 -4.62 36.71 3.15
N GLU A 174 -3.96 36.06 2.19
CA GLU A 174 -4.36 36.15 0.78
C GLU A 174 -4.54 34.75 0.21
N PHE A 175 -5.55 34.07 0.74
CA PHE A 175 -6.13 32.88 0.11
C PHE A 175 -7.18 33.38 -0.88
N GLU A 176 -6.78 33.67 -2.12
CA GLU A 176 -7.76 33.88 -3.19
C GLU A 176 -8.47 32.54 -3.45
N SER A 177 -9.65 32.44 -2.86
CA SER A 177 -10.69 31.47 -3.22
C SER A 177 -10.96 31.58 -4.71
N PHE A 178 -10.56 30.56 -5.47
CA PHE A 178 -10.96 30.45 -6.87
C PHE A 178 -12.38 29.87 -6.91
N GLY A 179 -13.40 30.71 -6.70
CA GLY A 179 -14.80 30.36 -6.94
C GLY A 179 -15.81 31.08 -6.05
N GLU A 180 -16.14 32.33 -6.37
CA GLU A 180 -17.40 32.92 -5.89
C GLU A 180 -18.60 32.29 -6.62
N VAL A 181 -19.53 31.69 -5.88
CA VAL A 181 -20.93 32.16 -5.78
C VAL A 181 -21.67 31.53 -4.59
N ASP A 182 -21.90 32.38 -3.59
CA ASP A 182 -23.07 32.55 -2.70
C ASP A 182 -23.66 31.41 -1.83
N ASN A 183 -23.78 31.76 -0.53
CA ASN A 183 -24.70 31.30 0.52
C ASN A 183 -24.80 29.80 0.89
N GLU A 184 -24.21 29.41 2.03
CA GLU A 184 -24.98 29.14 3.28
C GLU A 184 -24.03 28.99 4.48
N SER A 185 -24.42 29.62 5.59
CA SER A 185 -23.75 29.62 6.89
C SER A 185 -23.58 28.21 7.47
N THR A 186 -22.37 27.85 7.90
CA THR A 186 -22.20 26.97 9.08
C THR A 186 -20.97 27.38 9.88
N CYS A 187 -21.24 27.92 11.06
CA CYS A 187 -20.31 28.30 12.09
C CYS A 187 -19.53 27.10 12.65
N PHE A 188 -18.20 27.12 12.56
CA PHE A 188 -17.36 26.31 13.44
C PHE A 188 -16.96 27.14 14.66
N HIS A 189 -17.51 26.77 15.81
CA HIS A 189 -17.15 27.35 17.10
C HIS A 189 -15.67 27.11 17.42
N GLU A 190 -15.01 28.20 17.82
CA GLU A 190 -13.79 28.20 18.61
C GLU A 190 -13.89 27.27 19.83
N ARG A 191 -12.97 26.31 19.93
CA ARG A 191 -12.35 25.99 21.21
C ARG A 191 -11.00 25.30 20.98
N GLY A 192 -9.94 25.91 21.50
CA GLY A 192 -8.59 25.36 21.48
C GLY A 192 -8.57 23.91 21.97
N GLY A 193 -8.14 23.02 21.09
CA GLY A 193 -7.78 21.65 21.39
C GLY A 193 -6.36 21.44 20.93
N SER A 194 -5.48 21.04 21.85
CA SER A 194 -4.21 20.41 21.51
C SER A 194 -4.53 19.20 20.63
N LEU A 195 -4.17 19.26 19.34
CA LEU A 195 -4.36 18.16 18.42
C LEU A 195 -3.14 17.25 18.51
N GLY A 196 -3.30 16.16 19.26
CA GLY A 196 -2.46 14.99 19.10
C GLY A 196 -2.79 14.29 17.77
N ASP A 197 -1.73 13.91 17.07
CA ASP A 197 -1.55 12.69 16.26
C ASP A 197 -2.56 12.25 15.16
N ASP A 198 -3.74 12.86 14.96
CA ASP A 198 -4.82 12.18 14.22
C ASP A 198 -5.55 13.04 13.17
N VAL A 199 -4.80 13.66 12.25
CA VAL A 199 -5.37 14.17 10.98
C VAL A 199 -4.90 13.27 9.85
N HIS A 200 -5.59 12.15 9.65
CA HIS A 200 -5.33 11.26 8.53
C HIS A 200 -6.28 11.56 7.37
N VAL A 201 -5.75 11.51 6.16
CA VAL A 201 -6.53 11.51 4.92
C VAL A 201 -6.57 10.07 4.44
N ASP A 202 -7.76 9.48 4.41
CA ASP A 202 -7.96 8.15 3.86
C ASP A 202 -7.85 8.23 2.33
N LEU A 203 -6.76 7.72 1.78
CA LEU A 203 -6.49 7.75 0.34
C LEU A 203 -7.21 6.61 -0.43
N VAL A 204 -7.80 5.66 0.31
CA VAL A 204 -8.58 4.52 -0.18
C VAL A 204 -9.77 4.31 0.76
N ASN A 205 -10.93 3.98 0.22
CA ASN A 205 -12.12 3.66 1.02
C ASN A 205 -11.83 2.52 2.02
N SER A 206 -12.12 2.73 3.30
CA SER A 206 -11.81 1.77 4.38
C SER A 206 -12.41 0.37 4.17
N GLU A 207 -13.57 0.25 3.53
CA GLU A 207 -14.21 -1.05 3.26
C GLU A 207 -13.38 -1.89 2.29
N ALA A 208 -12.82 -1.26 1.25
CA ALA A 208 -12.01 -1.95 0.24
C ALA A 208 -10.60 -2.32 0.75
N VAL A 209 -10.10 -1.63 1.79
CA VAL A 209 -8.77 -1.92 2.35
C VAL A 209 -8.71 -3.32 2.95
N GLU A 210 -9.79 -3.81 3.57
CA GLU A 210 -9.82 -5.17 4.10
C GLU A 210 -9.83 -6.21 2.97
N ASP A 211 -10.62 -5.99 1.92
CA ASP A 211 -10.65 -6.89 0.76
C ASP A 211 -9.28 -6.95 0.06
N LEU A 212 -8.61 -5.80 -0.10
CA LEU A 212 -7.25 -5.72 -0.64
C LEU A 212 -6.26 -6.53 0.19
N LYS A 213 -6.34 -6.43 1.52
CA LYS A 213 -5.50 -7.20 2.44
C LYS A 213 -5.73 -8.71 2.32
N VAL A 214 -7.00 -9.13 2.30
CA VAL A 214 -7.40 -10.54 2.14
C VAL A 214 -6.85 -11.13 0.83
N ILE A 215 -6.84 -10.36 -0.25
CA ILE A 215 -6.25 -10.77 -1.53
C ILE A 215 -4.71 -10.81 -1.43
N ALA A 216 -4.08 -9.76 -0.89
CA ALA A 216 -2.63 -9.67 -0.76
C ALA A 216 -2.05 -10.83 0.07
N GLU A 217 -2.68 -11.17 1.20
CA GLU A 217 -2.28 -12.31 2.04
C GLU A 217 -2.22 -13.63 1.25
N ARG A 218 -3.20 -13.88 0.37
CA ARG A 218 -3.25 -15.08 -0.48
C ARG A 218 -2.20 -15.04 -1.58
N MET A 219 -1.99 -13.90 -2.22
CA MET A 219 -0.94 -13.75 -3.23
C MET A 219 0.44 -13.98 -2.64
N ILE A 220 0.72 -13.41 -1.45
CA ILE A 220 1.99 -13.59 -0.74
C ILE A 220 2.16 -15.06 -0.31
N ARG A 221 1.12 -15.68 0.27
CA ARG A 221 1.14 -17.11 0.65
C ARG A 221 1.43 -18.04 -0.53
N SER A 222 1.01 -17.63 -1.73
CA SER A 222 1.22 -18.38 -2.98
C SER A 222 2.57 -18.10 -3.66
N GLY A 223 3.40 -17.20 -3.12
CA GLY A 223 4.68 -16.80 -3.70
C GLY A 223 4.59 -15.70 -4.78
N TYR A 224 3.43 -15.07 -4.95
CA TYR A 224 3.16 -13.97 -5.92
C TYR A 224 3.29 -12.59 -5.26
N GLU A 225 4.18 -12.46 -4.27
CA GLU A 225 4.43 -11.21 -3.55
C GLU A 225 4.87 -10.09 -4.49
N LYS A 226 5.72 -10.39 -5.47
CA LYS A 226 6.27 -9.40 -6.41
C LYS A 226 5.19 -8.83 -7.32
N GLU A 227 4.32 -9.69 -7.86
CA GLU A 227 3.21 -9.32 -8.72
C GLU A 227 2.20 -8.45 -7.95
N CYS A 228 1.87 -8.85 -6.72
CA CYS A 228 0.98 -8.08 -5.85
C CYS A 228 1.53 -6.68 -5.55
N VAL A 229 2.80 -6.60 -5.12
CA VAL A 229 3.49 -5.33 -4.84
C VAL A 229 3.57 -4.45 -6.10
N GLN A 230 3.84 -5.04 -7.25
CA GLN A 230 3.96 -4.34 -8.52
C GLN A 230 2.62 -3.71 -8.96
N VAL A 231 1.50 -4.43 -8.80
CA VAL A 231 0.17 -3.89 -9.10
C VAL A 231 -0.17 -2.75 -8.16
N TYR A 232 0.05 -2.95 -6.85
CA TYR A 232 -0.18 -1.90 -5.86
C TYR A 232 0.60 -0.64 -6.22
N SER A 233 1.93 -0.79 -6.39
CA SER A 233 2.83 0.34 -6.57
C SER A 233 2.55 1.08 -7.87
N ASN A 234 2.08 0.40 -8.93
CA ASN A 234 1.68 1.05 -10.17
C ASN A 234 0.45 1.93 -9.99
N VAL A 235 -0.65 1.38 -9.48
CA VAL A 235 -1.90 2.14 -9.32
C VAL A 235 -1.72 3.31 -8.36
N ARG A 236 -1.03 3.08 -7.24
CA ARG A 236 -0.85 4.10 -6.20
C ARG A 236 0.15 5.18 -6.60
N ARG A 237 1.17 4.85 -7.39
CA ARG A 237 2.09 5.86 -7.95
C ARG A 237 1.36 6.80 -8.92
N ASP A 238 0.49 6.29 -9.78
CA ASP A 238 -0.30 7.12 -10.67
C ASP A 238 -1.21 8.08 -9.87
N ALA A 239 -1.83 7.59 -8.79
CA ALA A 239 -2.62 8.42 -7.88
C ALA A 239 -1.78 9.50 -7.18
N LEU A 240 -0.57 9.19 -6.72
CA LEU A 240 0.34 10.18 -6.12
C LEU A 240 0.80 11.22 -7.14
N ASP A 241 1.09 10.82 -8.38
CA ASP A 241 1.45 11.72 -9.48
C ASP A 241 0.31 12.69 -9.80
N GLU A 242 -0.94 12.21 -9.83
CA GLU A 242 -2.12 13.07 -9.97
C GLU A 242 -2.25 14.07 -8.82
N CYS A 243 -2.00 13.65 -7.58
CA CYS A 243 -2.00 14.55 -6.42
C CYS A 243 -0.96 15.67 -6.57
N LEU A 244 0.25 15.36 -7.07
CA LEU A 244 1.27 16.37 -7.32
C LEU A 244 0.85 17.39 -8.38
N VAL A 245 0.14 16.94 -9.42
CA VAL A 245 -0.43 17.83 -10.44
C VAL A 245 -1.47 18.78 -9.83
N ILE A 246 -2.34 18.26 -8.96
CA ILE A 246 -3.36 19.07 -8.25
C ILE A 246 -2.71 20.08 -7.31
N LEU A 247 -1.60 19.71 -6.66
CA LEU A 247 -0.79 20.61 -5.84
C LEU A 247 0.02 21.64 -6.67
N GLY A 248 -0.04 21.55 -7.99
CA GLY A 248 0.63 22.47 -8.91
C GLY A 248 2.14 22.26 -8.99
N VAL A 249 2.61 21.04 -8.74
CA VAL A 249 4.02 20.66 -8.93
C VAL A 249 4.26 20.33 -10.40
N GLU A 250 4.89 21.26 -11.10
CA GLU A 250 5.27 21.08 -12.50
C GLU A 250 6.61 20.33 -12.64
N LYS A 251 6.71 19.44 -13.63
CA LYS A 251 7.96 18.80 -14.03
C LYS A 251 8.76 19.80 -14.87
N LEU A 252 9.73 20.48 -14.25
CA LEU A 252 10.59 21.47 -14.90
C LEU A 252 12.05 21.03 -14.94
N SER A 253 12.71 21.23 -16.08
CA SER A 253 14.14 21.03 -16.23
C SER A 253 14.94 22.18 -15.62
N ILE A 254 16.23 21.94 -15.34
CA ILE A 254 17.15 22.98 -14.85
C ILE A 254 17.21 24.17 -15.83
N GLU A 255 17.22 23.89 -17.14
CA GLU A 255 17.27 24.91 -18.18
C GLU A 255 15.97 25.73 -18.26
N GLU A 256 14.82 25.11 -17.98
CA GLU A 256 13.54 25.80 -17.94
C GLU A 256 13.48 26.75 -16.73
N VAL A 257 13.84 26.26 -15.54
CA VAL A 257 13.88 27.09 -14.31
C VAL A 257 14.79 28.31 -14.46
N GLN A 258 15.89 28.19 -15.22
CA GLN A 258 16.79 29.32 -15.49
C GLN A 258 16.21 30.40 -16.41
N LYS A 259 15.24 30.04 -17.26
CA LYS A 259 14.65 30.94 -18.28
C LYS A 259 13.34 31.57 -17.83
N ILE A 260 12.68 31.01 -16.83
CA ILE A 260 11.41 31.52 -16.29
C ILE A 260 11.63 32.88 -15.63
N ASP A 261 10.68 33.80 -15.81
CA ASP A 261 10.68 35.10 -15.15
C ASP A 261 10.47 34.97 -13.64
N TRP A 262 10.96 35.94 -12.88
CA TRP A 262 10.93 35.83 -11.42
C TRP A 262 9.52 35.67 -10.84
N LYS A 263 8.51 36.36 -11.38
CA LYS A 263 7.14 36.30 -10.84
C LYS A 263 6.56 34.90 -10.99
N SER A 264 6.69 34.32 -12.18
CA SER A 264 6.25 32.95 -12.46
C SER A 264 7.04 31.90 -11.67
N LEU A 265 8.34 32.12 -11.45
CA LEU A 265 9.17 31.22 -10.63
C LEU A 265 8.79 31.29 -9.15
N ASP A 266 8.57 32.49 -8.61
CA ASP A 266 8.18 32.71 -7.21
C ASP A 266 6.85 32.01 -6.89
N GLU A 267 5.87 32.08 -7.81
CA GLU A 267 4.60 31.33 -7.69
C GLU A 267 4.81 29.82 -7.64
N LYS A 268 5.68 29.28 -8.50
CA LYS A 268 6.02 27.85 -8.52
C LYS A 268 6.76 27.42 -7.25
N MET A 269 7.69 28.23 -6.76
CA MET A 269 8.40 27.97 -5.51
C MET A 269 7.42 27.95 -4.32
N ARG A 270 6.43 28.85 -4.27
CA ARG A 270 5.38 28.85 -3.24
C ARG A 270 4.52 27.58 -3.28
N LYS A 271 4.07 27.18 -4.47
CA LYS A 271 3.32 25.92 -4.66
C LYS A 271 4.15 24.71 -4.23
N TRP A 272 5.44 24.70 -4.57
CA TRP A 272 6.36 23.64 -4.16
C TRP A 272 6.54 23.56 -2.65
N ILE A 273 6.70 24.70 -1.95
CA ILE A 273 6.81 24.75 -0.48
C ILE A 273 5.59 24.11 0.18
N GLN A 274 4.41 24.39 -0.36
CA GLN A 274 3.18 23.77 0.10
C GLN A 274 3.15 22.27 -0.23
N ALA A 275 3.45 21.92 -1.48
CA ALA A 275 3.39 20.56 -1.97
C ALA A 275 4.35 19.61 -1.24
N ILE A 276 5.56 20.06 -0.86
CA ILE A 276 6.50 19.19 -0.16
C ILE A 276 6.04 18.87 1.27
N LYS A 277 5.40 19.83 1.95
CA LYS A 277 4.80 19.62 3.27
C LYS A 277 3.67 18.61 3.22
N ILE A 278 2.79 18.75 2.23
CA ILE A 278 1.62 17.86 2.04
C ILE A 278 2.06 16.48 1.57
N GLY A 279 2.93 16.46 0.56
CA GLY A 279 3.45 15.23 -0.02
C GLY A 279 4.03 14.34 1.05
N ILE A 280 4.92 14.88 1.90
CA ILE A 280 5.59 14.07 2.91
C ILE A 280 4.66 13.77 4.11
N ARG A 281 4.02 14.77 4.72
CA ARG A 281 3.29 14.55 5.99
C ARG A 281 1.90 13.96 5.83
N VAL A 282 1.27 14.13 4.67
CA VAL A 282 -0.10 13.66 4.44
C VAL A 282 -0.10 12.48 3.48
N LEU A 283 0.41 12.68 2.25
CA LEU A 283 0.30 11.67 1.20
C LEU A 283 1.18 10.45 1.51
N LEU A 284 2.48 10.65 1.75
CA LEU A 284 3.39 9.53 2.03
C LEU A 284 3.12 8.88 3.38
N ALA A 285 2.73 9.65 4.40
CA ALA A 285 2.32 9.08 5.68
C ALA A 285 1.07 8.19 5.55
N GLY A 286 0.07 8.64 4.79
CA GLY A 286 -1.12 7.84 4.47
C GLY A 286 -0.78 6.59 3.67
N GLU A 287 0.08 6.72 2.66
CA GLU A 287 0.53 5.60 1.83
C GLU A 287 1.31 4.56 2.64
N LYS A 288 2.20 5.00 3.53
CA LYS A 288 2.95 4.09 4.43
C LYS A 288 2.00 3.26 5.29
N ARG A 289 0.96 3.89 5.86
CA ARG A 289 -0.04 3.20 6.67
C ARG A 289 -0.85 2.18 5.86
N LEU A 290 -1.23 2.51 4.63
CA LEU A 290 -1.91 1.57 3.74
C LEU A 290 -1.03 0.36 3.42
N CYS A 291 0.24 0.58 3.08
CA CYS A 291 1.20 -0.50 2.88
C CYS A 291 1.35 -1.37 4.14
N ASP A 292 1.52 -0.74 5.31
CA ASP A 292 1.68 -1.45 6.59
C ASP A 292 0.45 -2.31 6.93
N TYR A 293 -0.74 -1.83 6.60
CA TYR A 293 -2.00 -2.55 6.85
C TYR A 293 -2.24 -3.70 5.86
N ILE A 294 -2.14 -3.43 4.55
CA ILE A 294 -2.43 -4.40 3.49
C ILE A 294 -1.40 -5.53 3.48
N PHE A 295 -0.12 -5.20 3.72
CA PHE A 295 0.97 -6.16 3.68
C PHE A 295 1.41 -6.62 5.07
N ASN A 296 0.53 -6.55 6.09
CA ASN A 296 0.85 -6.83 7.49
C ASN A 296 1.62 -8.15 7.74
N GLY A 297 1.41 -9.17 6.89
CA GLY A 297 2.03 -10.50 6.96
C GLY A 297 3.43 -10.63 6.36
N SER A 298 3.94 -9.62 5.66
CA SER A 298 5.31 -9.62 5.10
C SER A 298 5.99 -8.27 5.29
N ASP A 299 6.99 -8.22 6.19
CA ASP A 299 7.76 -6.99 6.43
C ASP A 299 8.55 -6.55 5.18
N SER A 300 9.02 -7.50 4.37
CA SER A 300 9.66 -7.20 3.09
C SER A 300 8.68 -6.58 2.10
N ALA A 301 7.45 -7.11 2.00
CA ALA A 301 6.43 -6.56 1.10
C ALA A 301 6.10 -5.12 1.46
N LYS A 302 5.87 -4.82 2.75
CA LYS A 302 5.55 -3.46 3.23
C LYS A 302 6.62 -2.47 2.79
N GLU A 303 7.88 -2.81 3.06
CA GLU A 303 9.01 -1.92 2.81
C GLU A 303 9.21 -1.71 1.31
N ILE A 304 9.26 -2.79 0.52
CA ILE A 304 9.45 -2.71 -0.93
C ILE A 304 8.29 -1.92 -1.56
N CYS A 305 7.05 -2.25 -1.19
CA CYS A 305 5.85 -1.64 -1.75
C CYS A 305 5.79 -0.13 -1.48
N PHE A 306 6.02 0.29 -0.23
CA PHE A 306 6.06 1.71 0.10
C PHE A 306 7.15 2.45 -0.66
N ASN A 307 8.39 1.94 -0.68
CA ASN A 307 9.50 2.62 -1.36
C ASN A 307 9.27 2.72 -2.88
N GLU A 308 8.78 1.66 -3.54
CA GLU A 308 8.47 1.68 -4.98
C GLU A 308 7.35 2.67 -5.35
N THR A 309 6.39 2.85 -4.44
CA THR A 309 5.27 3.77 -4.61
C THR A 309 5.69 5.22 -4.37
N ALA A 310 6.42 5.48 -3.28
CA ALA A 310 6.82 6.82 -2.85
C ALA A 310 7.92 7.43 -3.72
N LYS A 311 8.84 6.62 -4.26
CA LYS A 311 10.07 7.10 -4.91
C LYS A 311 9.83 8.09 -6.03
N GLY A 312 8.88 7.83 -6.93
CA GLY A 312 8.59 8.71 -8.06
C GLY A 312 8.14 10.10 -7.60
N CYS A 313 7.19 10.13 -6.66
CA CYS A 313 6.66 11.35 -6.06
C CYS A 313 7.75 12.16 -5.34
N VAL A 314 8.56 11.51 -4.49
CA VAL A 314 9.65 12.19 -3.77
C VAL A 314 10.68 12.75 -4.74
N MET A 315 11.12 11.97 -5.73
CA MET A 315 12.12 12.43 -6.69
C MET A 315 11.61 13.62 -7.52
N GLN A 316 10.34 13.64 -7.90
CA GLN A 316 9.77 14.79 -8.61
C GLN A 316 9.82 16.07 -7.76
N LEU A 317 9.47 15.99 -6.48
CA LEU A 317 9.59 17.11 -5.54
C LEU A 317 11.05 17.56 -5.42
N LEU A 318 11.98 16.62 -5.23
CA LEU A 318 13.41 16.94 -5.06
C LEU A 318 14.03 17.56 -6.31
N ASN A 319 13.69 17.07 -7.51
CA ASN A 319 14.22 17.59 -8.77
C ASN A 319 13.94 19.08 -8.97
N PHE A 320 12.75 19.55 -8.57
CA PHE A 320 12.44 20.99 -8.64
C PHE A 320 13.31 21.80 -7.67
N GLY A 321 13.47 21.32 -6.43
CA GLY A 321 14.36 21.94 -5.45
C GLY A 321 15.81 21.99 -5.92
N GLU A 322 16.29 20.92 -6.56
CA GLU A 322 17.62 20.86 -7.18
C GLU A 322 17.75 21.91 -8.30
N ALA A 323 16.79 21.97 -9.21
CA ALA A 323 16.80 22.93 -10.32
C ALA A 323 16.86 24.38 -9.82
N VAL A 324 16.10 24.72 -8.79
CA VAL A 324 16.14 26.03 -8.12
C VAL A 324 17.51 26.28 -7.48
N SER A 325 18.08 25.28 -6.80
CA SER A 325 19.40 25.41 -6.15
C SER A 325 20.52 25.69 -7.16
N ILE A 326 20.36 25.28 -8.42
CA ILE A 326 21.32 25.48 -9.52
C ILE A 326 21.03 26.76 -10.32
N ALA A 327 19.78 27.22 -10.38
CA ALA A 327 19.33 28.38 -11.16
C ALA A 327 20.09 29.68 -10.85
N ARG A 328 20.08 30.68 -11.74
CA ARG A 328 20.82 31.95 -11.55
C ARG A 328 20.44 32.65 -10.24
N LYS A 329 21.47 33.05 -9.48
CA LYS A 329 21.38 33.70 -8.17
C LYS A 329 21.15 35.19 -8.37
N SER A 330 20.25 35.76 -7.57
CA SER A 330 19.98 37.19 -7.49
C SER A 330 19.34 37.51 -6.15
N SER A 331 19.67 38.68 -5.60
CA SER A 331 19.20 39.21 -4.31
C SER A 331 17.70 38.99 -4.08
N GLU A 332 16.88 39.29 -5.08
CA GLU A 332 15.42 39.17 -5.06
C GLU A 332 14.91 37.76 -4.70
N LYS A 333 15.71 36.71 -4.94
CA LYS A 333 15.30 35.31 -4.74
C LYS A 333 15.61 34.76 -3.35
N LEU A 334 16.45 35.46 -2.58
CA LEU A 334 17.04 34.95 -1.35
C LEU A 334 15.98 34.43 -0.36
N PHE A 335 14.96 35.25 -0.08
CA PHE A 335 13.92 34.89 0.88
C PHE A 335 13.17 33.64 0.48
N ARG A 336 12.81 33.50 -0.81
CA ARG A 336 12.09 32.31 -1.27
C ARG A 336 12.95 31.06 -1.26
N ILE A 337 14.26 31.17 -1.53
CA ILE A 337 15.19 30.03 -1.40
C ILE A 337 15.28 29.58 0.06
N LEU A 338 15.31 30.53 1.01
CA LEU A 338 15.27 30.22 2.44
C LEU A 338 13.95 29.55 2.84
N ASP A 339 12.81 30.05 2.37
CA ASP A 339 11.50 29.40 2.63
C ASP A 339 11.49 27.95 2.13
N MET A 340 12.08 27.67 0.96
CA MET A 340 12.21 26.31 0.43
C MET A 340 13.14 25.44 1.28
N TYR A 341 14.26 25.99 1.72
CA TYR A 341 15.19 25.31 2.63
C TYR A 341 14.50 24.93 3.93
N ASP A 342 13.80 25.87 4.57
CA ASP A 342 13.10 25.65 5.83
C ASP A 342 12.00 24.61 5.67
N ALA A 343 11.22 24.68 4.58
CA ALA A 343 10.17 23.70 4.29
C ALA A 343 10.72 22.27 4.13
N LEU A 344 11.84 22.10 3.42
CA LEU A 344 12.47 20.80 3.24
C LEU A 344 13.16 20.31 4.54
N ALA A 345 13.79 21.21 5.29
CA ALA A 345 14.41 20.89 6.58
C ALA A 345 13.37 20.38 7.58
N ASP A 346 12.20 21.02 7.64
CA ASP A 346 11.08 20.71 8.52
C ASP A 346 10.53 19.28 8.30
N VAL A 347 10.42 18.85 7.05
CA VAL A 347 9.88 17.53 6.67
C VAL A 347 10.93 16.44 6.52
N SER A 348 12.22 16.79 6.55
CA SER A 348 13.32 15.84 6.35
C SER A 348 13.35 14.70 7.38
N PRO A 349 13.09 14.93 8.68
CA PRO A 349 13.03 13.86 9.67
C PRO A 349 11.90 12.87 9.37
N ASP A 350 10.72 13.37 8.99
CA ASP A 350 9.56 12.55 8.63
C ASP A 350 9.91 11.66 7.43
N LEU A 351 10.48 12.25 6.37
CA LEU A 351 10.92 11.51 5.19
C LEU A 351 11.94 10.41 5.52
N GLN A 352 12.97 10.73 6.33
CA GLN A 352 14.02 9.78 6.74
C GLN A 352 13.50 8.66 7.64
N SER A 353 12.43 8.91 8.40
CA SER A 353 11.78 7.88 9.23
C SER A 353 10.93 6.92 8.40
N MET A 354 10.38 7.38 7.27
CA MET A 354 9.48 6.61 6.45
C MET A 354 10.19 5.82 5.36
N VAL A 355 11.13 6.45 4.65
CA VAL A 355 11.79 5.93 3.44
C VAL A 355 13.11 5.26 3.80
N THR A 356 13.28 4.02 3.34
CA THR A 356 14.51 3.24 3.54
C THR A 356 15.44 3.25 2.33
N ASP A 357 14.96 3.69 1.16
CA ASP A 357 15.81 3.89 -0.03
C ASP A 357 16.91 4.93 0.25
N GLU A 358 18.16 4.45 0.35
CA GLU A 358 19.34 5.28 0.61
C GLU A 358 19.57 6.36 -0.45
N LEU A 359 19.22 6.11 -1.71
CA LEU A 359 19.37 7.07 -2.80
C LEU A 359 18.42 8.25 -2.57
N VAL A 360 17.16 7.97 -2.25
CA VAL A 360 16.15 9.01 -1.97
C VAL A 360 16.56 9.86 -0.77
N CYS A 361 16.99 9.21 0.32
CA CYS A 361 17.47 9.91 1.52
C CYS A 361 18.72 10.76 1.25
N ARG A 362 19.66 10.25 0.45
CA ARG A 362 20.87 10.99 0.07
C ARG A 362 20.53 12.19 -0.81
N ASP A 363 19.66 12.01 -1.80
CA ASP A 363 19.30 13.07 -2.73
C ASP A 363 18.51 14.18 -2.02
N ALA A 364 17.63 13.83 -1.06
CA ALA A 364 16.95 14.81 -0.19
C ALA A 364 17.94 15.66 0.61
N LYS A 365 18.98 15.04 1.20
CA LYS A 365 20.06 15.75 1.89
C LYS A 365 20.88 16.61 0.94
N GLY A 366 21.12 16.12 -0.28
CA GLY A 366 21.82 16.84 -1.35
C GLY A 366 21.09 18.11 -1.76
N VAL A 367 19.77 18.02 -2.00
CA VAL A 367 18.93 19.18 -2.34
C VAL A 367 18.89 20.19 -1.20
N LEU A 368 18.74 19.74 0.05
CA LEU A 368 18.75 20.61 1.21
C LEU A 368 20.08 21.37 1.34
N ALA A 369 21.22 20.69 1.15
CA ALA A 369 22.53 21.31 1.13
C ALA A 369 22.70 22.29 -0.05
N GLY A 370 22.21 21.92 -1.23
CA GLY A 370 22.22 22.77 -2.42
C GLY A 370 21.43 24.06 -2.22
N LEU A 371 20.26 23.99 -1.60
CA LEU A 371 19.45 25.18 -1.26
C LEU A 371 20.18 26.07 -0.24
N ALA A 372 20.82 25.49 0.79
CA ALA A 372 21.62 26.25 1.75
C ALA A 372 22.80 26.96 1.09
N ASP A 373 23.50 26.29 0.18
CA ASP A 373 24.63 26.88 -0.54
C ASP A 373 24.16 27.95 -1.54
N ALA A 374 23.02 27.75 -2.22
CA ALA A 374 22.39 28.77 -3.04
C ALA A 374 22.07 30.03 -2.23
N ALA A 375 21.47 29.88 -1.04
CA ALA A 375 21.17 31.00 -0.15
C ALA A 375 22.45 31.75 0.28
N LYS A 376 23.51 31.04 0.67
CA LYS A 376 24.80 31.67 1.02
C LYS A 376 25.40 32.46 -0.14
N VAL A 377 25.37 31.90 -1.36
CA VAL A 377 25.88 32.59 -2.56
C VAL A 377 25.06 33.83 -2.86
N THR A 378 23.72 33.72 -2.83
CA THR A 378 22.83 34.87 -3.06
C THR A 378 23.02 35.96 -2.01
N PHE A 379 23.24 35.60 -0.75
CA PHE A 379 23.55 36.57 0.31
C PHE A 379 24.87 37.31 0.07
N ALA A 380 25.91 36.60 -0.36
CA ALA A 380 27.19 37.23 -0.72
C ALA A 380 27.06 38.15 -1.95
N GLU A 381 26.24 37.78 -2.93
CA GLU A 381 25.91 38.65 -4.07
C GLU A 381 25.19 39.92 -3.64
N PHE A 382 24.23 39.81 -2.72
CA PHE A 382 23.54 40.97 -2.14
C PHE A 382 24.52 41.90 -1.40
N GLU A 383 25.41 41.35 -0.57
CA GLU A 383 26.45 42.13 0.11
C GLU A 383 27.34 42.88 -0.90
N ASN A 384 27.73 42.21 -1.98
CA ASN A 384 28.53 42.80 -3.04
C ASN A 384 27.76 43.88 -3.81
N ALA A 385 26.48 43.68 -4.09
CA ALA A 385 25.61 44.67 -4.73
C ALA A 385 25.56 45.95 -3.89
N VAL A 386 25.24 45.83 -2.60
CA VAL A 386 25.22 46.95 -1.63
C VAL A 386 26.57 47.66 -1.55
N ARG A 387 27.69 46.92 -1.53
CA ARG A 387 29.04 47.51 -1.48
C ARG A 387 29.41 48.24 -2.77
N SER A 388 28.94 47.73 -3.90
CA SER A 388 29.22 48.29 -5.23
C SER A 388 28.32 49.49 -5.58
N GLU A 389 27.24 49.68 -4.82
CA GLU A 389 26.31 50.79 -4.96
C GLU A 389 27.03 52.12 -4.65
N THR A 390 27.54 52.75 -5.69
CA THR A 390 28.13 54.08 -5.61
C THR A 390 27.02 55.09 -5.76
N SER A 391 26.42 55.53 -4.65
CA SER A 391 25.49 56.67 -4.66
C SER A 391 26.18 57.91 -5.25
N LYS A 392 25.90 58.22 -6.52
CA LYS A 392 26.51 59.34 -7.26
C LYS A 392 25.79 60.68 -7.05
N LYS A 393 24.84 60.79 -6.13
CA LYS A 393 24.18 62.07 -5.79
C LYS A 393 24.12 62.29 -4.28
N PRO A 394 24.91 63.24 -3.74
CA PRO A 394 24.62 63.79 -2.42
C PRO A 394 23.25 64.48 -2.50
N MET A 395 22.26 63.98 -1.79
CA MET A 395 20.97 64.68 -1.68
C MET A 395 21.19 65.92 -0.81
N LEU A 396 20.89 67.10 -1.34
CA LEU A 396 21.19 68.40 -0.70
C LEU A 396 20.52 68.63 0.68
N ASN A 397 19.59 67.78 1.12
CA ASN A 397 18.79 68.00 2.33
C ASN A 397 18.78 66.83 3.36
N GLY A 398 19.74 65.89 3.30
CA GLY A 398 19.83 64.82 4.33
C GLY A 398 18.68 63.80 4.33
N GLY A 399 18.01 63.60 3.19
CA GLY A 399 16.98 62.57 3.02
C GLY A 399 17.54 61.15 2.84
N PHE A 400 16.67 60.15 2.99
CA PHE A 400 17.02 58.74 2.80
C PHE A 400 17.51 58.47 1.36
N ILE A 401 18.61 57.72 1.23
CA ILE A 401 19.08 57.22 -0.06
C ILE A 401 18.26 55.97 -0.38
N LEU A 402 17.40 56.06 -1.41
CA LEU A 402 16.73 54.89 -1.96
C LEU A 402 17.74 54.10 -2.80
N LEU A 403 17.97 52.85 -2.43
CA LEU A 403 18.69 51.87 -3.24
C LEU A 403 17.77 51.50 -4.40
N HIS A 404 17.99 52.11 -5.57
CA HIS A 404 17.03 52.07 -6.67
C HIS A 404 17.21 50.86 -7.61
N ASP A 405 18.31 50.10 -7.46
CA ASP A 405 18.72 48.99 -8.36
C ASP A 405 19.14 47.69 -7.62
N MET A 406 18.53 47.36 -6.46
CA MET A 406 18.81 46.10 -5.72
C MET A 406 17.88 44.94 -6.02
#